data_AF-A0A4Q7YX56-F1
#
_entry.id   AF-A0A4Q7YX56-F1
#
_cell.length_a   1.000
_cell.length_b   1.000
_cell.length_c   1.000
_cell.angle_alpha   90.00
_cell.angle_beta   90.00
_cell.angle_gamma   90.00
#
_symmetry.space_group_name_H-M   'P 1'
#
loop_
_entity.id
_entity.type
_entity.pdbx_description
1 polymer ?
#
loop_
_entity_poly.entity_id
_entity_poly.type
_entity_poly.pdbx_seq_one_letter_code
_entity_poly.pdbx_strand_id
1 'polypeptide(L)'
;MKIIRRTDGLLILGVLAALIIGCEYFPESSFTLASESRLPRWNTPPPGLTRGDVSLTMSYFSMPWGGSARFRLQDKNKEIIEKKNGRVRCGGAFQLKNPPQGFPPGYPAYEAITVDGITEIIEHRKMEPIFL
;
A
#
# COMPACT_ATOMS: atom_id res chain seq x y z
N MET A 1 9.01 31.60 -38.79
CA MET A 1 9.42 30.22 -38.43
C MET A 1 9.75 30.21 -36.95
N LYS A 2 8.88 29.60 -36.13
CA LYS A 2 8.88 29.73 -34.65
C LYS A 2 10.07 29.00 -34.06
N ILE A 3 10.99 29.75 -33.46
CA ILE A 3 11.97 29.23 -32.51
C ILE A 3 11.18 28.82 -31.28
N ILE A 4 10.74 27.56 -31.22
CA ILE A 4 10.40 26.92 -29.95
C ILE A 4 11.72 26.92 -29.18
N ARG A 5 11.83 27.78 -28.15
CA ARG A 5 13.08 27.97 -27.42
C ARG A 5 13.38 26.67 -26.67
N ARG A 6 14.66 26.28 -26.66
CA ARG A 6 15.17 25.07 -25.99
C ARG A 6 14.77 24.98 -24.51
N THR A 7 14.51 26.13 -23.88
CA THR A 7 13.99 26.29 -22.52
C THR A 7 12.55 25.82 -22.35
N ASP A 8 11.70 26.04 -23.36
CA ASP A 8 10.28 25.69 -23.30
C ASP A 8 10.12 24.17 -23.40
N GLY A 9 10.96 23.52 -24.23
CA GLY A 9 11.04 22.06 -24.29
C GLY A 9 11.55 21.42 -23.00
N LEU A 10 12.54 22.03 -22.32
CA LEU A 10 13.06 21.54 -21.05
C LEU A 10 12.04 21.65 -19.91
N LEU A 11 11.27 22.75 -19.88
CA LEU A 11 10.21 22.96 -18.91
C LEU A 11 9.06 21.96 -19.11
N ILE A 12 8.65 21.73 -20.37
CA ILE A 12 7.63 20.72 -20.69
C ILE A 12 8.10 19.31 -20.27
N LEU A 13 9.37 18.96 -20.54
CA LEU A 13 9.93 17.68 -20.14
C LEU A 13 10.01 17.53 -18.61
N GLY A 14 10.38 18.60 -17.89
CA GLY A 14 10.42 18.61 -16.43
C GLY A 14 9.03 18.46 -15.79
N VAL A 15 8.01 19.13 -16.33
CA VAL A 15 6.61 18.99 -15.88
C VAL A 15 6.09 17.57 -16.16
N LEU A 16 6.36 17.01 -17.34
CA LEU A 16 5.98 15.64 -17.67
C LEU A 16 6.67 14.60 -16.77
N ALA A 17 7.96 14.79 -16.47
CA ALA A 17 8.69 13.93 -15.54
C ALA A 17 8.10 14.01 -14.12
N ALA A 18 7.75 15.21 -13.62
CA ALA A 18 7.14 15.38 -12.31
C ALA A 18 5.77 14.71 -12.18
N LEU A 19 4.97 14.71 -13.26
CA LEU A 19 3.66 14.03 -13.30
C LEU A 19 3.79 12.50 -13.24
N ILE A 20 4.86 11.93 -13.80
CA ILE A 20 5.10 10.47 -13.79
C ILE A 20 5.55 10.01 -12.40
N ILE A 21 6.34 10.81 -11.68
CA ILE A 21 6.87 10.44 -10.35
C ILE A 21 5.86 10.78 -9.23
N GLY A 22 4.99 11.77 -9.45
CA GLY A 22 4.01 12.23 -8.44
C GLY A 22 3.12 11.12 -7.87
N CYS A 23 2.68 10.16 -8.69
CA CYS A 23 1.81 9.06 -8.26
C CYS A 23 2.49 8.05 -7.30
N GLU A 24 3.83 8.03 -7.21
CA GLU A 24 4.54 7.15 -6.27
C GLU A 24 4.70 7.78 -4.87
N TYR A 25 4.48 9.10 -4.77
CA TYR A 25 4.60 9.83 -3.50
C TYR A 25 3.28 9.95 -2.75
N PHE A 26 2.15 10.01 -3.46
CA PHE A 26 0.82 10.09 -2.85
C PHE A 26 0.18 8.70 -2.76
N PRO A 27 0.05 8.14 -1.54
CA PRO A 27 -0.67 6.88 -1.41
C PRO A 27 -2.13 7.09 -1.78
N GLU A 28 -2.68 6.16 -2.55
CA GLU A 28 -4.10 6.13 -2.90
C GLU A 28 -4.95 5.86 -1.65
N SER A 29 -4.48 4.95 -0.82
CA SER A 29 -5.11 4.61 0.46
C SER A 29 -4.06 4.10 1.44
N SER A 30 -4.36 4.20 2.74
CA SER A 30 -3.49 3.73 3.80
C SER A 30 -4.30 3.07 4.91
N PHE A 31 -3.83 1.93 5.37
CA PHE A 31 -4.50 1.07 6.33
C PHE A 31 -3.53 0.65 7.43
N THR A 32 -4.01 0.62 8.66
CA THR A 32 -3.26 0.07 9.79
C THR A 32 -3.69 -1.38 10.03
N LEU A 33 -2.72 -2.26 10.21
CA LEU A 33 -2.96 -3.65 10.54
C LEU A 33 -3.66 -3.76 11.89
N ALA A 34 -4.78 -4.48 11.94
CA ALA A 34 -5.55 -4.68 13.17
C ALA A 34 -4.70 -5.32 14.27
N SER A 35 -4.99 -4.98 15.53
CA SER A 35 -4.24 -5.43 16.71
C SER A 35 -4.20 -6.95 16.86
N GLU A 36 -5.29 -7.61 16.52
CA GLU A 36 -5.48 -9.06 16.59
C GLU A 36 -4.91 -9.80 15.36
N SER A 37 -4.56 -9.07 14.30
CA SER A 37 -3.93 -9.67 13.12
C SER A 37 -2.46 -9.99 13.40
N ARG A 38 -2.02 -11.18 12.97
CA ARG A 38 -0.60 -11.55 12.95
C ARG A 38 0.21 -10.60 12.06
N LEU A 39 1.50 -10.48 12.32
CA LEU A 39 2.41 -9.85 11.37
C LEU A 39 2.57 -10.71 10.10
N PRO A 40 2.88 -10.07 8.96
CA PRO A 40 3.27 -10.78 7.74
C PRO A 40 4.50 -11.66 7.96
N ARG A 41 4.59 -12.80 7.29
CA ARG A 41 5.65 -13.80 7.44
C ARG A 41 7.03 -13.32 7.01
N TRP A 42 7.09 -12.29 6.17
CA TRP A 42 8.33 -11.66 5.75
C TRP A 42 8.90 -10.70 6.82
N ASN A 43 8.19 -10.49 7.93
CA ASN A 43 8.61 -9.65 9.04
C ASN A 43 8.43 -10.39 10.38
N THR A 44 9.42 -10.24 11.26
CA THR A 44 9.29 -10.61 12.67
C THR A 44 9.58 -9.40 13.53
N PRO A 45 8.89 -9.22 14.67
CA PRO A 45 9.22 -8.17 15.62
C PRO A 45 10.72 -8.18 15.96
N PRO A 46 11.37 -7.02 16.07
CA PRO A 46 12.74 -6.94 16.57
C PRO A 46 12.87 -7.59 17.96
N PRO A 47 14.07 -8.08 18.32
CA PRO A 47 14.31 -8.63 19.66
C PRO A 47 13.87 -7.66 20.76
N GLY A 48 13.10 -8.15 21.73
CA GLY A 48 12.59 -7.35 22.84
C GLY A 48 11.28 -6.58 22.57
N LEU A 49 10.75 -6.63 21.35
CA LEU A 49 9.41 -6.12 21.02
C LEU A 49 8.42 -7.25 20.79
N THR A 50 7.20 -7.10 21.28
CA THR A 50 6.09 -8.02 21.02
C THR A 50 5.20 -7.51 19.90
N ARG A 51 4.24 -8.33 19.45
CA ARG A 51 3.24 -7.92 18.45
C ARG A 51 2.48 -6.65 18.86
N GLY A 52 2.22 -6.46 20.16
CA GLY A 52 1.50 -5.29 20.68
C GLY A 52 2.32 -4.01 20.72
N ASP A 53 3.64 -4.11 20.66
CA ASP A 53 4.55 -2.96 20.74
C ASP A 53 4.85 -2.34 19.37
N VAL A 54 4.37 -2.97 18.30
CA VAL A 54 4.59 -2.55 16.91
C VAL A 54 3.29 -2.35 16.16
N SER A 55 3.28 -1.37 15.27
CA SER A 55 2.20 -1.13 14.32
C SER A 55 2.71 -1.32 12.90
N LEU A 56 1.87 -1.88 12.03
CA LEU A 56 2.18 -2.02 10.62
C LEU A 56 1.18 -1.20 9.82
N THR A 57 1.69 -0.22 9.09
CA THR A 57 0.88 0.57 8.16
C THR A 57 1.18 0.13 6.74
N MET A 58 0.14 -0.16 5.97
CA MET A 58 0.20 -0.48 4.55
C MET A 58 -0.40 0.67 3.75
N SER A 59 0.33 1.17 2.76
CA SER A 59 -0.14 2.20 1.83
C SER A 59 -0.15 1.66 0.41
N TYR A 60 -1.23 1.84 -0.32
CA TYR A 60 -1.31 1.50 -1.74
C TYR A 60 -0.90 2.64 -2.64
N PHE A 61 -0.30 2.29 -3.76
CA PHE A 61 0.13 3.19 -4.81
C PHE A 61 -0.30 2.62 -6.16
N SER A 62 -0.95 3.48 -6.95
CA SER A 62 -1.30 3.18 -8.34
C SER A 62 -0.17 3.67 -9.25
N MET A 63 0.49 2.73 -9.93
CA MET A 63 1.54 3.03 -10.90
C MET A 63 1.13 2.59 -12.31
N PRO A 64 1.66 3.21 -13.37
CA PRO A 64 1.32 2.85 -14.76
C PRO A 64 1.56 1.37 -15.11
N TRP A 65 2.44 0.67 -14.38
CA TRP A 65 2.80 -0.73 -14.57
C TRP A 65 2.16 -1.69 -13.54
N GLY A 66 1.17 -1.22 -12.78
CA GLY A 66 0.37 -2.00 -11.83
C GLY A 66 0.45 -1.49 -10.38
N GLY A 67 -0.39 -2.05 -9.53
CA GLY A 67 -0.47 -1.68 -8.12
C GLY A 67 0.77 -2.09 -7.31
N SER A 68 1.15 -1.24 -6.36
CA SER A 68 2.15 -1.55 -5.32
C SER A 68 1.64 -1.17 -3.95
N ALA A 69 2.20 -1.83 -2.94
CA ALA A 69 1.97 -1.50 -1.55
C ALA A 69 3.30 -1.19 -0.86
N ARG A 70 3.30 -0.20 0.02
CA ARG A 70 4.42 0.10 0.91
C ARG A 70 4.00 -0.23 2.33
N PHE A 71 4.78 -1.07 2.98
CA PHE A 71 4.62 -1.41 4.38
C PHE A 71 5.62 -0.63 5.23
N ARG A 72 5.16 -0.08 6.35
CA ARG A 72 5.97 0.60 7.35
C ARG A 72 5.71 -0.06 8.70
N LEU A 73 6.73 -0.74 9.23
CA LEU A 73 6.70 -1.22 10.61
C LEU A 73 7.17 -0.07 11.50
N GLN A 74 6.37 0.24 12.51
CA GLN A 74 6.63 1.35 13.43
C GLN A 74 6.60 0.85 14.87
N ASP A 75 7.42 1.45 15.71
CA ASP A 75 7.41 1.22 17.16
C ASP A 75 6.24 1.97 17.84
N LYS A 76 6.14 1.85 19.17
CA LYS A 76 5.17 2.58 19.99
C LYS A 76 5.30 4.12 19.92
N ASN A 77 6.47 4.63 19.57
CA ASN A 77 6.73 6.06 19.40
C ASN A 77 6.46 6.54 17.96
N LYS A 78 5.96 5.65 17.09
CA LYS A 78 5.73 5.85 15.65
C LYS A 78 7.02 6.01 14.84
N GLU A 79 8.19 5.71 15.42
CA GLU A 79 9.45 5.66 14.68
C GLU A 79 9.43 4.49 13.72
N ILE A 80 9.94 4.69 12.50
CA ILE A 80 9.91 3.66 11.47
C ILE A 80 11.09 2.73 11.66
N ILE A 81 10.79 1.49 12.07
CA ILE A 81 11.76 0.42 12.25
C ILE A 81 12.16 -0.16 10.90
N GLU A 82 11.18 -0.41 10.03
CA GLU A 82 11.41 -1.05 8.73
C GLU A 82 10.43 -0.53 7.68
N LYS A 83 10.91 -0.44 6.44
CA LYS A 83 10.08 -0.18 5.25
C LYS A 83 10.27 -1.30 4.24
N LYS A 84 9.17 -1.82 3.70
CA LYS A 84 9.19 -2.82 2.63
C LYS A 84 8.21 -2.42 1.53
N ASN A 85 8.61 -2.65 0.28
CA ASN A 85 7.72 -2.47 -0.86
C ASN A 85 7.25 -3.84 -1.35
N GLY A 86 5.98 -3.93 -1.69
CA GLY A 86 5.33 -5.11 -2.22
C GLY A 86 4.66 -4.83 -3.56
N ARG A 87 4.50 -5.89 -4.35
CA ARG A 87 3.80 -5.86 -5.63
C ARG A 87 2.44 -6.54 -5.50
N VAL A 88 1.39 -5.85 -5.95
CA VAL A 88 0.04 -6.43 -6.04
C VAL A 88 0.00 -7.41 -7.22
N ARG A 89 -0.53 -8.62 -7.02
CA ARG A 89 -0.46 -9.71 -8.02
C ARG A 89 -1.74 -9.92 -8.83
N CYS A 90 -2.91 -9.72 -8.24
CA CYS A 90 -4.20 -10.15 -8.82
C CYS A 90 -4.94 -9.08 -9.63
N GLY A 91 -4.26 -8.01 -10.07
CA GLY A 91 -4.90 -6.90 -10.79
C GLY A 91 -5.85 -6.04 -9.95
N GLY A 92 -6.02 -6.36 -8.66
CA GLY A 92 -6.85 -5.63 -7.72
C GLY A 92 -7.41 -6.56 -6.62
N ALA A 93 -8.33 -6.02 -5.83
CA ALA A 93 -9.04 -6.75 -4.80
C ALA A 93 -10.01 -7.80 -5.40
N PHE A 94 -10.13 -8.94 -4.73
CA PHE A 94 -11.02 -10.03 -5.13
C PHE A 94 -11.81 -10.57 -3.93
N GLN A 95 -12.90 -11.29 -4.19
CA GLN A 95 -13.68 -11.94 -3.15
C GLN A 95 -13.45 -13.47 -3.18
N LEU A 96 -13.59 -14.11 -2.01
CA LEU A 96 -13.60 -15.56 -1.94
C LEU A 96 -14.89 -16.10 -2.58
N LYS A 97 -14.83 -17.34 -3.09
CA LYS A 97 -16.01 -18.02 -3.66
C LYS A 97 -17.16 -18.16 -2.65
N ASN A 98 -16.81 -18.34 -1.37
CA ASN A 98 -17.75 -18.41 -0.25
C ASN A 98 -17.33 -17.37 0.79
N PRO A 99 -17.79 -16.11 0.69
CA PRO A 99 -17.42 -15.08 1.64
C PRO A 99 -18.07 -15.33 3.00
N PRO A 100 -17.42 -14.93 4.11
CA PRO A 100 -18.02 -15.00 5.43
C PRO A 100 -19.30 -14.15 5.51
N GLN A 101 -20.28 -14.61 6.28
CA GLN A 101 -21.55 -13.90 6.49
C GLN A 101 -21.36 -12.70 7.45
N GLY A 102 -22.27 -11.73 7.39
CA GLY A 102 -22.28 -10.56 8.28
C GLY A 102 -21.52 -9.34 7.76
N PHE A 103 -20.97 -9.41 6.54
CA PHE A 103 -20.31 -8.28 5.88
C PHE A 103 -21.21 -7.63 4.82
N PRO A 104 -21.04 -6.32 4.57
CA PRO A 104 -21.74 -5.64 3.48
C PRO A 104 -21.31 -6.17 2.10
N PRO A 105 -22.11 -5.95 1.05
CA PRO A 105 -21.72 -6.30 -0.32
C PRO A 105 -20.35 -5.74 -0.70
N GLY A 106 -19.53 -6.54 -1.39
CA GLY A 106 -18.16 -6.20 -1.74
C GLY A 106 -17.12 -6.54 -0.67
N TYR A 107 -17.56 -7.00 0.51
CA TYR A 107 -16.67 -7.31 1.63
C TYR A 107 -16.87 -8.72 2.22
N PRO A 108 -15.84 -9.30 2.87
CA PRO A 108 -14.47 -8.81 2.85
C PRO A 108 -13.85 -8.91 1.44
N ALA A 109 -12.96 -7.97 1.15
CA ALA A 109 -12.19 -7.94 -0.09
C ALA A 109 -10.75 -8.38 0.22
N TYR A 110 -10.13 -9.12 -0.69
CA TYR A 110 -8.81 -9.70 -0.47
C TYR A 110 -7.83 -9.22 -1.53
N GLU A 111 -6.59 -9.02 -1.13
CA GLU A 111 -5.51 -8.71 -2.06
C GLU A 111 -4.29 -9.60 -1.82
N ALA A 112 -3.71 -10.09 -2.92
CA ALA A 112 -2.46 -10.84 -2.87
C ALA A 112 -1.29 -9.88 -3.12
N ILE A 113 -0.42 -9.75 -2.13
CA ILE A 113 0.75 -8.86 -2.17
C ILE A 113 2.02 -9.68 -1.93
N THR A 114 2.99 -9.58 -2.85
CA THR A 114 4.29 -10.22 -2.69
C THR A 114 5.33 -9.21 -2.19
N VAL A 115 6.00 -9.55 -1.09
CA VAL A 115 7.15 -8.82 -0.53
C VAL A 115 8.31 -9.81 -0.39
N ASP A 116 9.49 -9.48 -0.91
CA ASP A 116 10.70 -10.33 -0.82
C ASP A 116 10.46 -11.81 -1.20
N GLY A 117 9.63 -12.06 -2.22
CA GLY A 117 9.29 -13.40 -2.69
C GLY A 117 8.19 -14.13 -1.88
N ILE A 118 7.77 -13.57 -0.74
CA ILE A 118 6.69 -14.12 0.09
C ILE A 118 5.38 -13.42 -0.28
N THR A 119 4.37 -14.20 -0.68
CA THR A 119 3.02 -13.69 -0.97
C THR A 119 2.14 -13.82 0.26
N GLU A 120 1.55 -12.70 0.65
CA GLU A 120 0.54 -12.61 1.71
C GLU A 120 -0.82 -12.29 1.12
N ILE A 121 -1.87 -12.82 1.76
CA ILE A 121 -3.26 -12.47 1.45
C ILE A 121 -3.71 -11.46 2.51
N ILE A 122 -3.99 -10.24 2.07
CA ILE A 122 -4.44 -9.15 2.92
C ILE A 122 -5.97 -9.08 2.85
N GLU A 123 -6.63 -9.15 4.00
CA GLU A 123 -8.08 -9.01 4.11
C GLU A 123 -8.46 -7.57 4.46
N HIS A 124 -9.26 -6.95 3.60
CA HIS A 124 -10.00 -5.73 3.87
C HIS A 124 -11.38 -6.11 4.38
N ARG A 125 -11.60 -6.04 5.70
CA ARG A 125 -12.84 -6.50 6.34
C ARG A 125 -14.06 -5.71 5.92
N LYS A 126 -14.00 -4.39 6.05
CA LYS A 126 -14.98 -3.41 5.59
C LYS A 126 -14.30 -2.05 5.65
N MET A 127 -14.69 -1.12 4.79
CA MET A 127 -14.33 0.28 5.03
C MET A 127 -15.22 0.88 6.10
N GLU A 128 -14.63 1.71 6.95
CA GLU A 128 -15.39 2.56 7.87
C GLU A 128 -15.99 3.74 7.09
N PRO A 129 -17.16 4.27 7.51
CA PRO A 129 -17.75 5.46 6.91
C PRO A 129 -16.75 6.63 6.89
N ILE A 130 -16.64 7.30 5.74
CA ILE A 130 -15.71 8.42 5.54
C ILE A 130 -16.35 9.74 5.98
N PHE A 131 -17.64 9.91 5.71
CA PHE A 131 -18.44 11.06 6.14
C PHE A 131 -19.28 10.66 7.35
N LEU A 132 -19.36 11.56 8.32
CA LEU A 132 -20.24 11.47 9.50
C LEU A 132 -21.57 12.16 9.24
#